data_AF-A0A965MGG0-F1
#
_entry.id   AF-A0A965MGG0-F1
#
_cell.length_a   1.000
_cell.length_b   1.000
_cell.length_c   1.000
_cell.angle_alpha   90.00
_cell.angle_beta   90.00
_cell.angle_gamma   90.00
#
_symmetry.space_group_name_H-M   'P 1'
#
loop_
_entity.id
_entity.type
_entity.pdbx_description
1 polymer ?
#
loop_
_entity_poly.entity_id
_entity_poly.type
_entity_poly.pdbx_seq_one_letter_code
_entity_poly.pdbx_strand_id
1 'polypeptide(L)'
;KGGAAKVSVLASALFGSISGSASANVASTGMVTLPAMQKLGYPKRVAGAVEAVASTGGQIMPPLMGAGAFVMVELTGIPYEKIILAALLPAMLYFWTVWVGVNQYADKYDLKPYTADMLPQRSVVIKTVLFFVVPFSILLFFMFSGFTPQFAAAIAILSAALLLFIGLDFRLDAKRAKQRFINASLFSGQQVAMIASIILCASIIVGVLGITGLGIKITSSILSISGENLWLALLLTALACIVLGMEVPTTAAYVICVSVAGPALIDLGLNPLTVHLFVFWFALLSTITPPVCGGVFIAATMVGENWFKVAISAMTLGLGLYIVPLAMVRHSSLIQLDKFPIEAIITGLQLALGLLFLG
;
A
#
# COMPACT_ATOMS: atom_id res chain seq x y z
N LYS A 1 -4.81 -18.55 16.33
CA LYS A 1 -5.48 -17.34 16.86
C LYS A 1 -5.33 -16.18 15.89
N GLY A 2 -6.31 -15.26 15.83
CA GLY A 2 -6.24 -14.08 14.96
C GLY A 2 -6.51 -14.35 13.47
N GLY A 3 -7.11 -15.50 13.13
CA GLY A 3 -7.13 -16.02 11.74
C GLY A 3 -7.76 -15.08 10.72
N ALA A 4 -8.96 -14.56 11.00
CA ALA A 4 -9.66 -13.65 10.08
C ALA A 4 -8.91 -12.34 9.83
N ALA A 5 -8.35 -11.73 10.87
CA ALA A 5 -7.53 -10.53 10.73
C ALA A 5 -6.26 -10.80 9.93
N LYS A 6 -5.58 -11.93 10.15
CA LYS A 6 -4.40 -12.32 9.36
C LYS A 6 -4.72 -12.59 7.89
N VAL A 7 -5.88 -13.18 7.62
CA VAL A 7 -6.38 -13.36 6.25
C VAL A 7 -6.66 -12.00 5.61
N SER A 8 -7.28 -11.05 6.33
CA SER A 8 -7.44 -9.65 5.88
C SER A 8 -6.08 -9.03 5.55
N VAL A 9 -5.10 -9.13 6.46
CA VAL A 9 -3.75 -8.60 6.27
C VAL A 9 -3.11 -9.11 4.97
N LEU A 10 -3.13 -10.42 4.73
CA LEU A 10 -2.53 -11.00 3.51
C LEU A 10 -3.35 -10.71 2.26
N ALA A 11 -4.68 -10.80 2.33
CA ALA A 11 -5.56 -10.54 1.20
C ALA A 11 -5.45 -9.08 0.75
N SER A 12 -5.46 -8.14 1.68
CA SER A 12 -5.30 -6.71 1.41
C SER A 12 -3.88 -6.37 0.99
N ALA A 13 -2.84 -7.07 1.45
CA ALA A 13 -1.48 -6.92 0.94
C ALA A 13 -1.41 -7.25 -0.56
N LEU A 14 -1.94 -8.41 -0.94
CA LEU A 14 -1.94 -8.87 -2.32
C LEU A 14 -2.84 -7.99 -3.21
N PHE A 15 -4.09 -7.75 -2.79
CA PHE A 15 -5.03 -6.93 -3.55
C PHE A 15 -4.54 -5.48 -3.67
N GLY A 16 -4.05 -4.91 -2.57
CA GLY A 16 -3.55 -3.54 -2.52
C GLY A 16 -2.29 -3.31 -3.34
N SER A 17 -1.42 -4.32 -3.44
CA SER A 17 -0.23 -4.23 -4.30
C SER A 17 -0.63 -3.97 -5.76
N ILE A 18 -1.75 -4.54 -6.19
CA ILE A 18 -2.29 -4.41 -7.55
C ILE A 18 -3.14 -3.15 -7.69
N SER A 19 -4.08 -2.93 -6.76
CA SER A 19 -5.08 -1.87 -6.89
C SER A 19 -4.50 -0.48 -6.65
N GLY A 20 -3.43 -0.36 -5.84
CA GLY A 20 -2.80 0.93 -5.53
C GLY A 20 -3.70 1.92 -4.80
N SER A 21 -4.79 1.45 -4.18
CA SER A 21 -5.78 2.29 -3.52
C SER A 21 -6.24 1.66 -2.20
N ALA A 22 -5.97 2.35 -1.08
CA ALA A 22 -6.47 1.94 0.23
C ALA A 22 -7.99 1.88 0.28
N SER A 23 -8.67 2.91 -0.23
CA SER A 23 -10.13 3.01 -0.18
C SER A 23 -10.82 1.91 -0.98
N ALA A 24 -10.33 1.64 -2.20
CA ALA A 24 -10.84 0.54 -3.01
C ALA A 24 -10.55 -0.82 -2.39
N ASN A 25 -9.39 -0.97 -1.74
CA ASN A 25 -9.03 -2.19 -1.02
C ASN A 25 -9.97 -2.42 0.16
N VAL A 26 -10.15 -1.44 1.06
CA VAL A 26 -11.12 -1.53 2.18
C VAL A 26 -12.52 -1.85 1.66
N ALA A 27 -12.97 -1.18 0.59
CA ALA A 27 -14.29 -1.43 0.02
C ALA A 27 -14.42 -2.83 -0.60
N SER A 28 -13.33 -3.43 -1.09
CA SER A 28 -13.35 -4.74 -1.75
C SER A 28 -13.10 -5.88 -0.77
N THR A 29 -11.91 -5.92 -0.16
CA THR A 29 -11.55 -6.98 0.80
C THR A 29 -12.42 -6.88 2.05
N GLY A 30 -12.71 -5.66 2.51
CA GLY A 30 -13.53 -5.39 3.69
C GLY A 30 -14.95 -5.94 3.61
N MET A 31 -15.55 -6.02 2.41
CA MET A 31 -16.89 -6.60 2.23
C MET A 31 -16.94 -8.08 2.64
N VAL A 32 -15.81 -8.77 2.58
CA VAL A 32 -15.69 -10.18 2.94
C VAL A 32 -15.07 -10.35 4.32
N THR A 33 -14.01 -9.60 4.62
CA THR A 33 -13.21 -9.78 5.84
C THR A 33 -13.88 -9.19 7.08
N LEU A 34 -14.55 -8.03 6.97
CA LEU A 34 -15.19 -7.36 8.11
C LEU A 34 -16.35 -8.20 8.69
N PRO A 35 -17.31 -8.72 7.88
CA PRO A 35 -18.35 -9.59 8.41
C PRO A 35 -17.78 -10.88 9.02
N ALA A 36 -16.71 -11.42 8.43
CA ALA A 36 -16.07 -12.62 8.96
C ALA A 36 -15.38 -12.38 10.32
N MET A 37 -14.69 -11.25 10.48
CA MET A 37 -14.13 -10.83 11.77
C MET A 37 -15.23 -10.61 12.82
N GLN A 38 -16.34 -9.95 12.46
CA GLN A 38 -17.47 -9.74 13.37
C GLN A 38 -18.10 -11.06 13.83
N LYS A 39 -18.29 -12.04 12.93
CA LYS A 39 -18.80 -13.38 13.27
C LYS A 39 -17.90 -14.13 14.26
N LEU A 40 -16.59 -13.86 14.24
CA LEU A 40 -15.61 -14.45 15.16
C LEU A 40 -15.42 -13.64 16.45
N GLY A 41 -16.24 -12.62 16.68
CA GLY A 41 -16.26 -11.85 17.94
C GLY A 41 -15.26 -10.70 18.01
N TYR A 42 -14.68 -10.27 16.88
CA TYR A 42 -13.78 -9.11 16.88
C TYR A 42 -14.57 -7.85 17.28
N PRO A 43 -14.05 -7.01 18.20
CA PRO A 43 -14.62 -5.70 18.44
C PRO A 43 -14.68 -4.90 17.14
N LYS A 44 -15.80 -4.25 16.86
CA LYS A 44 -16.02 -3.50 15.59
C LYS A 44 -14.87 -2.54 15.27
N ARG A 45 -14.41 -1.79 16.28
CA ARG A 45 -13.27 -0.86 16.15
C ARG A 45 -11.97 -1.54 15.73
N VAL A 46 -11.72 -2.76 16.19
CA VAL A 46 -10.51 -3.53 15.87
C VAL A 46 -10.64 -4.13 14.47
N ALA A 47 -11.80 -4.68 14.12
CA ALA A 47 -12.05 -5.20 12.77
C ALA A 47 -11.86 -4.11 11.70
N GLY A 48 -12.46 -2.92 11.92
CA GLY A 48 -12.29 -1.78 11.02
C GLY A 48 -10.84 -1.28 10.96
N ALA A 49 -10.13 -1.26 12.09
CA ALA A 49 -8.73 -0.85 12.15
C ALA A 49 -7.80 -1.81 11.40
N VAL A 50 -7.96 -3.12 11.60
CA VAL A 50 -7.18 -4.14 10.88
C VAL A 50 -7.35 -3.98 9.38
N GLU A 51 -8.58 -3.86 8.90
CA GLU A 51 -8.86 -3.74 7.48
C GLU A 51 -8.29 -2.45 6.88
N ALA A 52 -8.46 -1.31 7.57
CA ALA A 52 -7.95 -0.02 7.11
C ALA A 52 -6.41 0.00 7.05
N VAL A 53 -5.75 -0.51 8.09
CA VAL A 53 -4.28 -0.60 8.17
C VAL A 53 -3.78 -1.57 7.09
N ALA A 54 -4.28 -2.81 7.05
CA ALA A 54 -3.92 -3.80 6.03
C ALA A 54 -4.07 -3.25 4.60
N SER A 55 -5.18 -2.58 4.32
CA SER A 55 -5.46 -1.97 3.02
C SER A 55 -4.51 -0.86 2.65
N THR A 56 -4.14 -0.02 3.62
CA THR A 56 -3.19 1.08 3.44
C THR A 56 -1.83 0.55 3.04
N GLY A 57 -1.35 -0.46 3.75
CA GLY A 57 -0.04 -1.02 3.49
C GLY A 57 0.05 -1.93 2.27
N GLY A 58 -1.08 -2.37 1.71
CA GLY A 58 -1.06 -3.07 0.43
C GLY A 58 -0.45 -2.21 -0.69
N GLN A 59 -0.59 -0.89 -0.60
CA GLN A 59 -0.08 0.05 -1.62
C GLN A 59 1.44 0.20 -1.62
N ILE A 60 2.08 -0.04 -0.47
CA ILE A 60 3.56 -0.03 -0.36
C ILE A 60 4.17 -1.40 -0.67
N MET A 61 3.36 -2.46 -0.75
CA MET A 61 3.83 -3.82 -0.94
C MET A 61 4.24 -4.07 -2.40
N PRO A 62 5.51 -4.44 -2.67
CA PRO A 62 5.90 -5.03 -3.94
C PRO A 62 5.05 -6.26 -4.28
N PRO A 63 4.83 -6.57 -5.56
CA PRO A 63 5.69 -6.17 -6.68
C PRO A 63 5.08 -5.16 -7.65
N LEU A 64 3.85 -4.68 -7.42
CA LEU A 64 3.21 -3.66 -8.27
C LEU A 64 3.16 -2.27 -7.61
N MET A 65 2.92 -2.19 -6.29
CA MET A 65 2.84 -0.94 -5.52
C MET A 65 1.90 0.12 -6.15
N GLY A 66 0.88 -0.34 -6.89
CA GLY A 66 -0.05 0.51 -7.63
C GLY A 66 0.60 1.41 -8.71
N ALA A 67 -0.18 2.38 -9.19
CA ALA A 67 0.32 3.37 -10.16
C ALA A 67 1.38 4.32 -9.58
N GLY A 68 1.50 4.42 -8.25
CA GLY A 68 2.43 5.31 -7.57
C GLY A 68 3.90 4.98 -7.86
N ALA A 69 4.27 3.71 -7.93
CA ALA A 69 5.64 3.30 -8.24
C ALA A 69 6.05 3.68 -9.67
N PHE A 70 5.17 3.58 -10.66
CA PHE A 70 5.45 4.02 -12.03
C PHE A 70 5.65 5.52 -12.13
N VAL A 71 4.84 6.31 -11.41
CA VAL A 71 5.06 7.76 -11.34
C VAL A 71 6.37 8.08 -10.62
N MET A 72 6.78 7.28 -9.63
CA MET A 72 8.09 7.43 -9.00
C MET A 72 9.23 7.13 -9.97
N VAL A 73 9.13 6.09 -10.81
CA VAL A 73 10.11 5.83 -11.89
C VAL A 73 10.24 7.05 -12.80
N GLU A 74 9.13 7.60 -13.26
CA GLU A 74 9.11 8.75 -14.17
C GLU A 74 9.75 9.99 -13.53
N LEU A 75 9.40 10.30 -12.28
CA LEU A 75 9.88 11.50 -11.58
C LEU A 75 11.36 11.39 -11.16
N THR A 76 11.84 10.19 -10.82
CA THR A 76 13.20 9.99 -10.29
C THR A 76 14.21 9.52 -11.33
N GLY A 77 13.74 8.96 -12.45
CA GLY A 77 14.58 8.24 -13.42
C GLY A 77 15.16 6.93 -12.86
N ILE A 78 14.75 6.48 -11.69
CA ILE A 78 15.24 5.25 -11.07
C ILE A 78 14.50 4.04 -11.65
N PRO A 79 15.19 2.99 -12.11
CA PRO A 79 14.56 1.78 -12.62
C PRO A 79 13.58 1.16 -11.62
N TYR A 80 12.47 0.63 -12.14
CA TYR A 80 11.39 0.07 -11.34
C TYR A 80 11.86 -1.02 -10.37
N GLU A 81 12.76 -1.89 -10.83
CA GLU A 81 13.31 -3.01 -10.09
C GLU A 81 14.01 -2.54 -8.81
N LYS A 82 14.69 -1.39 -8.88
CA LYS A 82 15.36 -0.80 -7.71
C LYS A 82 14.37 -0.25 -6.70
N ILE A 83 13.28 0.36 -7.17
CA ILE A 83 12.23 0.90 -6.29
C ILE A 83 11.53 -0.24 -5.53
N ILE A 84 11.15 -1.32 -6.22
CA ILE A 84 10.48 -2.44 -5.56
C ILE A 84 11.39 -3.18 -4.58
N LEU A 85 12.69 -3.36 -4.92
CA LEU A 85 13.65 -4.00 -4.02
C LEU A 85 13.90 -3.14 -2.78
N ALA A 86 13.99 -1.82 -2.95
CA ALA A 86 14.13 -0.87 -1.85
C ALA A 86 12.91 -0.85 -0.93
N ALA A 87 11.70 -1.02 -1.47
CA ALA A 87 10.46 -1.02 -0.71
C ALA A 87 10.13 -2.36 -0.03
N LEU A 88 10.70 -3.47 -0.50
CA LEU A 88 10.35 -4.83 -0.06
C LEU A 88 10.55 -5.04 1.43
N LEU A 89 11.76 -4.79 1.95
CA LEU A 89 12.05 -5.02 3.35
C LEU A 89 11.26 -4.07 4.29
N PRO A 90 11.18 -2.76 4.01
CA PRO A 90 10.27 -1.86 4.73
C PRO A 90 8.82 -2.35 4.75
N ALA A 91 8.26 -2.76 3.61
CA ALA A 91 6.88 -3.24 3.52
C ALA A 91 6.69 -4.52 4.36
N MET A 92 7.65 -5.44 4.32
CA MET A 92 7.63 -6.64 5.16
C MET A 92 7.67 -6.32 6.65
N LEU A 93 8.48 -5.35 7.08
CA LEU A 93 8.53 -4.89 8.48
C LEU A 93 7.22 -4.27 8.93
N TYR A 94 6.58 -3.53 8.03
CA TYR A 94 5.26 -2.99 8.28
C TYR A 94 4.23 -4.12 8.51
N PHE A 95 4.11 -5.05 7.57
CA PHE A 95 3.16 -6.16 7.69
C PHE A 95 3.46 -7.06 8.89
N TRP A 96 4.74 -7.22 9.24
CA TRP A 96 5.17 -7.86 10.47
C TRP A 96 4.60 -7.16 11.70
N THR A 97 4.71 -5.83 11.78
CA THR A 97 4.18 -5.04 12.90
C THR A 97 2.66 -5.20 13.03
N VAL A 98 1.94 -5.13 11.92
CA VAL A 98 0.48 -5.35 11.91
C VAL A 98 0.14 -6.78 12.35
N TRP A 99 0.89 -7.77 11.88
CA TRP A 99 0.70 -9.17 12.24
C TRP A 99 0.90 -9.42 13.74
N VAL A 100 1.93 -8.82 14.32
CA VAL A 100 2.20 -8.84 15.76
C VAL A 100 1.05 -8.17 16.52
N GLY A 101 0.66 -6.96 16.13
CA GLY A 101 -0.46 -6.27 16.76
C GLY A 101 -1.77 -7.08 16.69
N VAL A 102 -2.05 -7.73 15.56
CA VAL A 102 -3.20 -8.64 15.41
C VAL A 102 -3.12 -9.83 16.37
N ASN A 103 -1.94 -10.41 16.58
CA ASN A 103 -1.76 -11.48 17.59
C ASN A 103 -2.11 -10.97 18.98
N GLN A 104 -1.58 -9.81 19.37
CA GLN A 104 -1.83 -9.24 20.69
C GLN A 104 -3.30 -8.89 20.91
N TYR A 105 -3.96 -8.32 19.89
CA TYR A 105 -5.41 -8.10 19.92
C TYR A 105 -6.18 -9.43 20.03
N ALA A 106 -5.74 -10.48 19.35
CA ALA A 106 -6.37 -11.78 19.42
C ALA A 106 -6.25 -12.43 20.80
N ASP A 107 -5.12 -12.26 21.49
CA ASP A 107 -4.95 -12.73 22.86
C ASP A 107 -5.72 -11.88 23.87
N LYS A 108 -5.73 -10.54 23.71
CA LYS A 108 -6.47 -9.61 24.58
C LYS A 108 -7.98 -9.81 24.56
N TYR A 109 -8.54 -10.17 23.40
CA TYR A 109 -9.98 -10.35 23.20
C TYR A 109 -10.42 -11.82 23.09
N ASP A 110 -9.53 -12.77 23.35
CA ASP A 110 -9.76 -14.23 23.26
C ASP A 110 -10.49 -14.65 21.96
N LEU A 111 -9.99 -14.19 20.82
CA LEU A 111 -10.68 -14.31 19.53
C LEU A 111 -10.61 -15.75 18.98
N LYS A 112 -11.77 -16.28 18.59
CA LYS A 112 -11.93 -17.67 18.14
C LYS A 112 -11.30 -17.90 16.76
N PRO A 113 -10.67 -19.07 16.51
CA PRO A 113 -10.25 -19.46 15.18
C PRO A 113 -11.44 -19.87 14.30
N TYR A 114 -11.22 -19.93 12.98
CA TYR A 114 -12.17 -20.58 12.07
C TYR A 114 -12.30 -22.06 12.43
N THR A 115 -13.53 -22.57 12.39
CA THR A 115 -13.81 -24.00 12.46
C THR A 115 -13.65 -24.66 11.10
N ALA A 116 -13.43 -25.97 11.06
CA ALA A 116 -13.12 -26.69 9.82
C ALA A 116 -14.23 -26.62 8.75
N ASP A 117 -15.48 -26.48 9.19
CA ASP A 117 -16.67 -26.31 8.37
C ASP A 117 -16.78 -24.92 7.71
N MET A 118 -16.09 -23.91 8.24
CA MET A 118 -16.04 -22.56 7.64
C MET A 118 -14.98 -22.44 6.54
N LEU A 119 -14.12 -23.45 6.36
CA LEU A 119 -13.05 -23.40 5.37
C LEU A 119 -13.58 -23.80 3.98
N PRO A 120 -13.23 -23.05 2.92
CA PRO A 120 -13.59 -23.43 1.56
C PRO A 120 -12.88 -24.75 1.18
N GLN A 121 -13.49 -25.50 0.25
CA GLN A 121 -12.88 -26.72 -0.28
C GLN A 121 -11.54 -26.41 -0.95
N ARG A 122 -10.49 -27.17 -0.60
CA ARG A 122 -9.12 -26.96 -1.14
C ARG A 122 -9.07 -26.97 -2.66
N SER A 123 -9.87 -27.81 -3.30
CA SER A 123 -9.96 -27.89 -4.76
C SER A 123 -10.44 -26.58 -5.39
N VAL A 124 -11.43 -25.91 -4.78
CA VAL A 124 -11.92 -24.61 -5.26
C VAL A 124 -10.86 -23.53 -5.09
N VAL A 125 -10.15 -23.53 -3.95
CA VAL A 125 -9.06 -22.57 -3.69
C VAL A 125 -7.95 -22.72 -4.72
N ILE A 126 -7.43 -23.94 -4.93
CA ILE A 126 -6.33 -24.19 -5.90
C ILE A 126 -6.73 -23.76 -7.30
N LYS A 127 -7.95 -24.10 -7.74
CA LYS A 127 -8.46 -23.73 -9.06
C LYS A 127 -8.55 -22.21 -9.21
N THR A 128 -9.09 -21.50 -8.24
CA THR A 128 -9.22 -20.03 -8.28
C THR A 128 -7.86 -19.34 -8.25
N VAL A 129 -6.93 -19.82 -7.41
CA VAL A 129 -5.57 -19.27 -7.29
C VAL A 129 -4.80 -19.38 -8.60
N LEU A 130 -5.01 -20.44 -9.38
CA LEU A 130 -4.34 -20.62 -10.68
C LEU A 130 -4.64 -19.46 -11.65
N PHE A 131 -5.88 -18.96 -11.68
CA PHE A 131 -6.27 -17.83 -12.54
C PHE A 131 -5.55 -16.52 -12.20
N PHE A 132 -5.04 -16.40 -10.97
CA PHE A 132 -4.26 -15.25 -10.52
C PHE A 132 -2.75 -15.49 -10.64
N VAL A 133 -2.28 -16.63 -10.14
CA VAL A 133 -0.85 -16.97 -10.08
C VAL A 133 -0.22 -17.06 -11.46
N VAL A 134 -0.95 -17.54 -12.48
CA VAL A 134 -0.39 -17.67 -13.83
C VAL A 134 -0.04 -16.29 -14.44
N PRO A 135 -0.98 -15.33 -14.60
CA PRO A 135 -0.63 -14.02 -15.13
C PRO A 135 0.36 -13.25 -14.25
N PHE A 136 0.22 -13.38 -12.93
CA PHE A 136 1.10 -12.71 -11.99
C PHE A 136 2.54 -13.24 -12.03
N SER A 137 2.72 -14.56 -12.15
CA SER A 137 4.07 -15.15 -12.29
C SER A 137 4.72 -14.76 -13.62
N ILE A 138 3.93 -14.69 -14.70
CA ILE A 138 4.41 -14.21 -16.01
C ILE A 138 4.88 -12.76 -15.89
N LEU A 139 4.08 -11.89 -15.27
CA LEU A 139 4.46 -10.49 -15.01
C LEU A 139 5.81 -10.43 -14.30
N LEU A 140 5.97 -11.11 -13.17
CA LEU A 140 7.20 -11.07 -12.39
C LEU A 140 8.38 -11.64 -13.15
N PHE A 141 8.20 -12.76 -13.84
CA PHE A 141 9.26 -13.39 -14.62
C PHE A 141 9.86 -12.42 -15.64
N PHE A 142 9.04 -11.73 -16.43
CA PHE A 142 9.54 -10.79 -17.43
C PHE A 142 10.18 -9.54 -16.81
N MET A 143 9.63 -9.03 -15.70
CA MET A 143 10.21 -7.89 -15.00
C MET A 143 11.60 -8.22 -14.43
N PHE A 144 11.75 -9.35 -13.76
CA PHE A 144 13.05 -9.78 -13.21
C PHE A 144 14.03 -10.26 -14.29
N SER A 145 13.54 -10.53 -15.51
CA SER A 145 14.40 -10.84 -16.67
C SER A 145 14.92 -9.58 -17.38
N GLY A 146 14.63 -8.38 -16.87
CA GLY A 146 15.14 -7.11 -17.41
C GLY A 146 14.32 -6.51 -18.56
N PHE A 147 13.11 -7.03 -18.83
CA PHE A 147 12.19 -6.38 -19.76
C PHE A 147 11.51 -5.18 -19.10
N THR A 148 11.06 -4.24 -19.94
CA THR A 148 10.32 -3.07 -19.43
C THR A 148 9.04 -3.52 -18.72
N PRO A 149 8.62 -2.84 -17.64
CA PRO A 149 7.38 -3.17 -16.94
C PRO A 149 6.15 -3.15 -17.84
N GLN A 150 6.12 -2.28 -18.85
CA GLN A 150 5.04 -2.20 -19.84
C GLN A 150 4.96 -3.46 -20.70
N PHE A 151 6.12 -3.99 -21.13
CA PHE A 151 6.17 -5.24 -21.88
C PHE A 151 5.72 -6.42 -21.02
N ALA A 152 6.22 -6.53 -19.79
CA ALA A 152 5.84 -7.58 -18.86
C ALA A 152 4.32 -7.56 -18.58
N ALA A 153 3.74 -6.36 -18.38
CA ALA A 153 2.31 -6.18 -18.21
C ALA A 153 1.51 -6.61 -19.44
N ALA A 154 1.97 -6.28 -20.65
CA ALA A 154 1.31 -6.69 -21.89
C ALA A 154 1.23 -8.23 -22.03
N ILE A 155 2.34 -8.94 -21.78
CA ILE A 155 2.35 -10.41 -21.84
C ILE A 155 1.48 -11.02 -20.72
N ALA A 156 1.50 -10.46 -19.51
CA ALA A 156 0.63 -10.89 -18.42
C ALA A 156 -0.86 -10.70 -18.76
N ILE A 157 -1.25 -9.55 -19.35
CA ILE A 157 -2.62 -9.30 -19.80
C ILE A 157 -3.04 -10.29 -20.88
N LEU A 158 -2.17 -10.59 -21.84
CA LEU A 158 -2.46 -11.62 -22.87
C LEU A 158 -2.71 -12.98 -22.23
N SER A 159 -1.89 -13.38 -21.25
CA SER A 159 -2.11 -14.64 -20.54
C SER A 159 -3.43 -14.65 -19.74
N ALA A 160 -3.78 -13.53 -19.09
CA ALA A 160 -5.05 -13.39 -18.38
C ALA A 160 -6.24 -13.44 -19.34
N ALA A 161 -6.14 -12.81 -20.52
CA ALA A 161 -7.16 -12.82 -21.56
C ALA A 161 -7.42 -14.25 -22.08
N LEU A 162 -6.37 -15.05 -22.26
CA LEU A 162 -6.50 -16.47 -22.63
C LEU A 162 -7.21 -17.28 -21.53
N LEU A 163 -6.93 -16.99 -20.26
CA LEU A 163 -7.59 -17.66 -19.13
C LEU A 163 -9.08 -17.30 -19.00
N LEU A 164 -9.55 -16.18 -19.57
CA LEU A 164 -10.99 -15.85 -19.56
C LEU A 164 -11.85 -16.90 -20.27
N PHE A 165 -11.27 -17.63 -21.24
CA PHE A 165 -11.93 -18.71 -21.96
C PHE A 165 -12.16 -19.96 -21.11
N ILE A 166 -11.42 -20.10 -20.01
CA ILE A 166 -11.44 -21.27 -19.13
C ILE A 166 -12.29 -20.96 -17.89
N GLY A 167 -13.31 -21.78 -17.62
CA GLY A 167 -14.08 -21.72 -16.38
C GLY A 167 -13.36 -22.39 -15.19
N LEU A 168 -13.86 -22.21 -13.97
CA LEU A 168 -13.39 -22.97 -12.78
C LEU A 168 -13.62 -24.48 -12.93
N ASP A 169 -14.51 -24.86 -13.84
CA ASP A 169 -14.78 -26.22 -14.30
C ASP A 169 -13.79 -26.73 -15.37
N PHE A 170 -12.78 -25.92 -15.74
CA PHE A 170 -11.82 -26.17 -16.83
C PHE A 170 -12.47 -26.41 -18.20
N ARG A 171 -13.73 -26.02 -18.36
CA ARG A 171 -14.44 -26.08 -19.63
C ARG A 171 -14.30 -24.76 -20.37
N LEU A 172 -14.19 -24.87 -21.70
CA LEU A 172 -14.18 -23.73 -22.59
C LEU A 172 -15.62 -23.28 -22.84
N ASP A 173 -15.90 -22.01 -22.56
CA ASP A 173 -17.21 -21.40 -22.75
C ASP A 173 -17.04 -20.02 -23.38
N ALA A 174 -17.18 -19.95 -24.71
CA ALA A 174 -16.96 -18.73 -25.47
C ALA A 174 -17.97 -17.62 -25.11
N LYS A 175 -19.20 -17.97 -24.71
CA LYS A 175 -20.21 -16.98 -24.32
C LYS A 175 -19.84 -16.34 -22.98
N ARG A 176 -19.39 -17.15 -22.02
CA ARG A 176 -18.85 -16.68 -20.74
C ARG A 176 -17.59 -15.86 -20.93
N ALA A 177 -16.68 -16.30 -21.79
CA ALA A 177 -15.45 -15.60 -22.12
C ALA A 177 -15.73 -14.20 -22.67
N LYS A 178 -16.68 -14.09 -23.61
CA LYS A 178 -17.11 -12.80 -24.17
C LYS A 178 -17.64 -11.85 -23.09
N GLN A 179 -18.51 -12.33 -22.20
CA GLN A 179 -19.05 -11.50 -21.12
C GLN A 179 -17.94 -11.02 -20.16
N ARG A 180 -17.03 -11.93 -19.79
CA ARG A 180 -15.89 -11.59 -18.92
C ARG A 180 -14.94 -10.59 -19.58
N PHE A 181 -14.68 -10.75 -20.88
CA PHE A 181 -13.84 -9.83 -21.65
C PHE A 181 -14.46 -8.42 -21.72
N ILE A 182 -15.77 -8.32 -21.97
CA ILE A 182 -16.49 -7.04 -21.95
C ILE A 182 -16.36 -6.40 -20.57
N ASN A 183 -16.64 -7.14 -19.50
CA ASN A 183 -16.56 -6.63 -18.13
C ASN A 183 -15.12 -6.18 -17.78
N ALA A 184 -14.12 -6.98 -18.15
CA ALA A 184 -12.71 -6.66 -17.93
C ALA A 184 -12.26 -5.43 -18.72
N SER A 185 -12.73 -5.28 -19.96
CA SER A 185 -12.42 -4.12 -20.81
C SER A 185 -13.07 -2.84 -20.28
N LEU A 186 -14.33 -2.90 -19.86
CA LEU A 186 -15.02 -1.79 -19.22
C LEU A 186 -14.35 -1.39 -17.91
N PHE A 187 -14.04 -2.36 -17.05
CA PHE A 187 -13.34 -2.10 -15.79
C PHE A 187 -11.95 -1.49 -16.04
N SER A 188 -11.18 -2.04 -16.99
CA SER A 188 -9.87 -1.50 -17.35
C SER A 188 -9.97 -0.08 -17.92
N GLY A 189 -10.96 0.20 -18.77
CA GLY A 189 -11.22 1.53 -19.30
C GLY A 189 -11.55 2.55 -18.22
N GLN A 190 -12.36 2.17 -17.22
CA GLN A 190 -12.66 3.00 -16.05
C GLN A 190 -11.39 3.30 -15.23
N GLN A 191 -10.55 2.29 -15.00
CA GLN A 191 -9.28 2.47 -14.28
C GLN A 191 -8.30 3.37 -15.04
N VAL A 192 -8.16 3.20 -16.36
CA VAL A 192 -7.30 4.05 -17.20
C VAL A 192 -7.81 5.48 -17.23
N ALA A 193 -9.12 5.70 -17.41
CA ALA A 193 -9.71 7.03 -17.38
C ALA A 193 -9.48 7.73 -16.03
N MET A 194 -9.68 6.99 -14.92
CA MET A 194 -9.39 7.48 -13.58
C MET A 194 -7.93 7.90 -13.42
N ILE A 195 -6.97 7.04 -13.80
CA ILE A 195 -5.53 7.34 -13.73
C ILE A 195 -5.17 8.56 -14.60
N ALA A 196 -5.67 8.62 -15.82
CA ALA A 196 -5.42 9.74 -16.73
C ALA A 196 -5.92 11.08 -16.16
N SER A 197 -7.14 11.10 -15.61
CA SER A 197 -7.69 12.28 -14.94
C SER A 197 -6.87 12.70 -13.72
N ILE A 198 -6.40 11.74 -12.92
CA ILE A 198 -5.54 12.00 -11.74
C ILE A 198 -4.22 12.66 -12.17
N ILE A 199 -3.53 12.09 -13.16
CA ILE A 199 -2.23 12.60 -13.64
C ILE A 199 -2.40 14.01 -14.23
N LEU A 200 -3.48 14.24 -14.99
CA LEU A 200 -3.79 15.55 -15.56
C LEU A 200 -3.98 16.59 -14.45
N CYS A 201 -4.86 16.32 -13.48
CA CYS A 201 -5.12 17.24 -12.37
C CYS A 201 -3.86 17.46 -11.50
N ALA A 202 -3.12 16.40 -11.20
CA ALA A 202 -1.87 16.49 -10.43
C ALA A 202 -0.83 17.34 -11.17
N SER A 203 -0.66 17.16 -12.48
CA SER A 203 0.26 17.96 -13.29
C SER A 203 -0.12 19.44 -13.32
N ILE A 204 -1.42 19.75 -13.39
CA ILE A 204 -1.92 21.13 -13.27
C ILE A 204 -1.58 21.70 -11.89
N ILE A 205 -1.84 20.96 -10.81
CA ILE A 205 -1.51 21.39 -9.44
C ILE A 205 -0.01 21.64 -9.30
N VAL A 206 0.84 20.71 -9.74
CA VAL A 206 2.30 20.87 -9.72
C VAL A 206 2.73 22.10 -10.53
N GLY A 207 2.14 22.31 -11.71
CA GLY A 207 2.38 23.49 -12.54
C GLY A 207 1.98 24.80 -11.86
N VAL A 208 0.79 24.85 -11.24
CA VAL A 208 0.30 26.02 -10.49
C VAL A 208 1.16 26.26 -9.26
N LEU A 209 1.53 25.23 -8.49
CA LEU A 209 2.42 25.36 -7.34
C LEU A 209 3.81 25.87 -7.75
N GLY A 210 4.30 25.43 -8.92
CA GLY A 210 5.55 25.90 -9.52
C GLY A 210 5.49 27.38 -9.90
N ILE A 211 4.40 27.83 -10.54
CA ILE A 211 4.26 29.24 -10.98
C ILE A 211 3.92 30.18 -9.82
N THR A 212 3.07 29.74 -8.88
CA THR A 212 2.65 30.56 -7.71
C THR A 212 3.72 30.65 -6.63
N GLY A 213 4.72 29.76 -6.66
CA GLY A 213 5.75 29.66 -5.63
C GLY A 213 5.24 29.14 -4.28
N LEU A 214 3.99 28.68 -4.18
CA LEU A 214 3.42 28.16 -2.94
C LEU A 214 4.17 26.89 -2.47
N GLY A 215 4.54 26.01 -3.40
CA GLY A 215 5.38 24.84 -3.11
C GLY A 215 6.70 25.28 -2.47
N ILE A 216 7.40 26.20 -3.12
CA ILE A 216 8.67 26.79 -2.64
C ILE A 216 8.48 27.42 -1.25
N LYS A 217 7.36 28.09 -1.00
CA LYS A 217 7.08 28.72 0.29
C LYS A 217 6.86 27.70 1.41
N ILE A 218 6.21 26.58 1.13
CA ILE A 218 6.08 25.49 2.10
C ILE A 218 7.44 24.84 2.34
N THR A 219 8.20 24.53 1.27
CA THR A 219 9.57 24.02 1.36
C THR A 219 10.45 24.93 2.23
N SER A 220 10.44 26.24 1.96
CA SER A 220 11.22 27.22 2.71
C SER A 220 10.73 27.42 4.14
N SER A 221 9.43 27.23 4.40
CA SER A 221 8.90 27.23 5.77
C SER A 221 9.40 26.00 6.55
N ILE A 222 9.43 24.82 5.92
CA ILE A 222 10.01 23.62 6.52
C ILE A 222 11.49 23.85 6.83
N LEU A 223 12.28 24.34 5.87
CA LEU A 223 13.70 24.59 6.04
C LEU A 223 13.99 25.69 7.07
N SER A 224 13.23 26.80 7.07
CA SER A 224 13.44 27.89 8.03
C SER A 224 13.11 27.52 9.46
N ILE A 225 12.08 26.68 9.69
CA ILE A 225 11.73 26.18 11.01
C ILE A 225 12.69 25.08 11.45
N SER A 226 13.10 24.20 10.53
CA SER A 226 14.00 23.08 10.86
C SER A 226 15.47 23.47 10.97
N GLY A 227 15.91 24.54 10.30
CA GLY A 227 17.31 24.90 10.17
C GLY A 227 18.10 23.77 9.52
N GLU A 228 19.18 23.34 10.17
CA GLU A 228 19.98 22.17 9.76
C GLU A 228 19.50 20.85 10.39
N ASN A 229 18.43 20.88 11.19
CA ASN A 229 17.94 19.69 11.89
C ASN A 229 17.08 18.81 10.99
N LEU A 230 17.70 17.78 10.41
CA LEU A 230 17.05 16.79 9.56
C LEU A 230 15.81 16.14 10.20
N TRP A 231 15.84 15.82 11.50
CA TRP A 231 14.73 15.14 12.17
C TRP A 231 13.50 16.03 12.30
N LEU A 232 13.73 17.31 12.56
CA LEU A 232 12.65 18.30 12.59
C LEU A 232 12.07 18.50 11.18
N ALA A 233 12.93 18.54 10.15
CA ALA A 233 12.48 18.61 8.76
C ALA A 233 11.62 17.40 8.37
N LEU A 234 12.04 16.18 8.74
CA LEU A 234 11.27 14.95 8.50
C LEU A 234 9.91 14.98 9.19
N LEU A 235 9.84 15.47 10.43
CA LEU A 235 8.57 15.60 11.17
C LEU A 235 7.63 16.61 10.48
N LEU A 236 8.13 17.79 10.13
CA LEU A 236 7.35 18.81 9.44
C LEU A 236 6.88 18.32 8.06
N THR A 237 7.75 17.64 7.32
CA THR A 237 7.41 17.01 6.05
C THR A 237 6.36 15.93 6.23
N ALA A 238 6.48 15.07 7.24
CA ALA A 238 5.48 14.04 7.54
C ALA A 238 4.09 14.65 7.85
N LEU A 239 4.05 15.69 8.67
CA LEU A 239 2.82 16.42 8.98
C LEU A 239 2.23 17.08 7.72
N ALA A 240 3.08 17.72 6.91
CA ALA A 240 2.67 18.29 5.64
C ALA A 240 2.10 17.22 4.70
N CYS A 241 2.71 16.04 4.61
CA CYS A 241 2.22 14.94 3.78
C CYS A 241 0.88 14.38 4.28
N ILE A 242 0.67 14.27 5.59
CA ILE A 242 -0.60 13.83 6.17
C ILE A 242 -1.73 14.82 5.84
N VAL A 243 -1.45 16.13 5.91
CA VAL A 243 -2.42 17.18 5.61
C VAL A 243 -2.63 17.33 4.10
N LEU A 244 -1.57 17.34 3.30
CA LEU A 244 -1.65 17.49 1.84
C LEU A 244 -2.19 16.24 1.15
N GLY A 245 -2.05 15.08 1.80
CA GLY A 245 -2.65 13.81 1.37
C GLY A 245 -4.18 13.76 1.52
N MET A 246 -4.86 14.91 1.66
CA MET A 246 -6.32 15.08 1.65
C MET A 246 -6.95 14.28 0.52
N GLU A 247 -7.76 13.27 0.87
CA GLU A 247 -8.50 12.23 0.11
C GLU A 247 -8.50 12.31 -1.44
N VAL A 248 -7.33 12.48 -2.03
CA VAL A 248 -7.08 12.29 -3.46
C VAL A 248 -6.51 10.88 -3.65
N PRO A 249 -6.67 10.29 -4.84
CA PRO A 249 -6.05 9.02 -5.16
C PRO A 249 -4.55 9.03 -4.85
N THR A 250 -4.03 7.91 -4.34
CA THR A 250 -2.66 7.72 -3.87
C THR A 250 -1.58 8.33 -4.75
N THR A 251 -1.70 8.14 -6.07
CA THR A 251 -0.76 8.70 -7.03
C THR A 251 -0.74 10.23 -7.00
N ALA A 252 -1.90 10.88 -6.92
CA ALA A 252 -1.97 12.34 -6.77
C ALA A 252 -1.45 12.80 -5.42
N ALA A 253 -1.82 12.11 -4.33
CA ALA A 253 -1.33 12.44 -2.98
C ALA A 253 0.20 12.46 -2.96
N TYR A 254 0.82 11.41 -3.51
CA TYR A 254 2.27 11.31 -3.64
C TYR A 254 2.88 12.44 -4.47
N VAL A 255 2.36 12.71 -5.68
CA VAL A 255 2.91 13.75 -6.58
C VAL A 255 2.84 15.14 -5.93
N ILE A 256 1.72 15.46 -5.27
CA ILE A 256 1.56 16.73 -4.57
C ILE A 256 2.53 16.80 -3.38
N CYS A 257 2.61 15.75 -2.56
CA CYS A 257 3.48 15.77 -1.39
C CYS A 257 4.96 15.85 -1.78
N VAL A 258 5.40 15.13 -2.82
CA VAL A 258 6.81 15.09 -3.21
C VAL A 258 7.25 16.37 -3.91
N SER A 259 6.37 17.01 -4.67
CA SER A 259 6.66 18.32 -5.28
C SER A 259 6.80 19.43 -4.24
N VAL A 260 6.09 19.34 -3.11
CA VAL A 260 6.10 20.37 -2.05
C VAL A 260 7.18 20.12 -1.00
N ALA A 261 7.30 18.88 -0.51
CA ALA A 261 8.13 18.56 0.65
C ALA A 261 9.38 17.75 0.30
N GLY A 262 9.44 17.16 -0.90
CA GLY A 262 10.62 16.43 -1.38
C GLY A 262 11.88 17.30 -1.47
N PRO A 263 11.84 18.50 -2.10
CA PRO A 263 13.02 19.34 -2.24
C PRO A 263 13.69 19.68 -0.91
N ALA A 264 12.92 19.98 0.14
CA ALA A 264 13.47 20.31 1.46
C ALA A 264 14.36 19.20 2.02
N LEU A 265 13.95 17.94 1.84
CA LEU A 265 14.71 16.79 2.33
C LEU A 265 15.93 16.48 1.46
N ILE A 266 15.84 16.72 0.15
CA ILE A 266 16.97 16.57 -0.78
C ILE A 266 18.04 17.65 -0.49
N ASP A 267 17.62 18.89 -0.24
CA ASP A 267 18.52 20.00 0.10
C ASP A 267 19.27 19.75 1.42
N LEU A 268 18.66 19.03 2.36
CA LEU A 268 19.29 18.56 3.60
C LEU A 268 20.18 17.32 3.41
N GLY A 269 20.42 16.89 2.15
CA GLY A 269 21.39 15.86 1.80
C GLY A 269 20.84 14.42 1.76
N LEU A 270 19.52 14.23 1.84
CA LEU A 270 18.95 12.88 1.69
C LEU A 270 18.96 12.42 0.23
N ASN A 271 19.20 11.13 0.04
CA ASN A 271 19.15 10.51 -1.28
C ASN A 271 17.72 10.62 -1.87
N PRO A 272 17.56 10.96 -3.16
CA PRO A 272 16.25 11.06 -3.81
C PRO A 272 15.36 9.83 -3.60
N LEU A 273 15.89 8.61 -3.69
CA LEU A 273 15.10 7.40 -3.49
C LEU A 273 14.50 7.34 -2.07
N THR A 274 15.30 7.66 -1.06
CA THR A 274 14.85 7.69 0.35
C THR A 274 13.77 8.73 0.53
N VAL A 275 13.95 9.93 -0.03
CA VAL A 275 12.97 11.03 0.07
C VAL A 275 11.65 10.64 -0.59
N HIS A 276 11.71 10.13 -1.82
CA HIS A 276 10.51 9.74 -2.55
C HIS A 276 9.76 8.60 -1.85
N LEU A 277 10.45 7.58 -1.33
CA LEU A 277 9.83 6.52 -0.54
C LEU A 277 9.26 7.03 0.79
N PHE A 278 9.97 7.92 1.50
CA PHE A 278 9.51 8.53 2.74
C PHE A 278 8.22 9.33 2.52
N VAL A 279 8.20 10.19 1.51
CA VAL A 279 7.04 11.01 1.16
C VAL A 279 5.89 10.14 0.66
N PHE A 280 6.16 9.13 -0.18
CA PHE A 280 5.16 8.17 -0.62
C PHE A 280 4.50 7.47 0.58
N TRP A 281 5.31 7.06 1.56
CA TRP A 281 4.82 6.40 2.76
C TRP A 281 3.94 7.31 3.64
N PHE A 282 4.37 8.54 3.89
CA PHE A 282 3.59 9.48 4.70
C PHE A 282 2.33 10.00 3.98
N ALA A 283 2.38 10.14 2.66
CA ALA A 283 1.19 10.42 1.86
C ALA A 283 0.16 9.28 2.00
N LEU A 284 0.60 8.03 2.08
CA LEU A 284 -0.28 6.88 2.28
C LEU A 284 -0.81 6.76 3.72
N LEU A 285 0.00 7.15 4.70
CA LEU A 285 -0.39 7.20 6.10
C LEU A 285 -1.57 8.14 6.38
N SER A 286 -1.82 9.14 5.53
CA SER A 286 -2.98 10.03 5.66
C SER A 286 -4.30 9.24 5.65
N THR A 287 -4.34 8.06 5.01
CA THR A 287 -5.54 7.22 4.89
C THR A 287 -5.98 6.57 6.20
N ILE A 288 -5.12 6.53 7.22
CA ILE A 288 -5.45 6.05 8.57
C ILE A 288 -5.28 7.12 9.66
N THR A 289 -4.59 8.23 9.35
CA THR A 289 -4.27 9.29 10.32
C THR A 289 -5.28 10.44 10.21
N PRO A 290 -5.95 10.84 11.31
CA PRO A 290 -6.76 12.05 11.33
C PRO A 290 -5.92 13.30 10.99
N PRO A 291 -6.51 14.33 10.35
CA PRO A 291 -7.94 14.53 10.09
C PRO A 291 -8.48 13.87 8.81
N VAL A 292 -7.61 13.32 7.95
CA VAL A 292 -8.00 12.82 6.62
C VAL A 292 -8.58 11.41 6.70
N CYS A 293 -7.83 10.45 7.27
CA CYS A 293 -8.19 9.07 7.57
C CYS A 293 -9.27 8.39 6.67
N GLY A 294 -9.21 8.58 5.35
CA GLY A 294 -10.26 8.15 4.41
C GLY A 294 -10.57 6.65 4.44
N GLY A 295 -9.53 5.81 4.54
CA GLY A 295 -9.70 4.35 4.65
C GLY A 295 -10.42 3.95 5.94
N VAL A 296 -10.20 4.70 7.03
CA VAL A 296 -10.89 4.49 8.30
C VAL A 296 -12.36 4.88 8.21
N PHE A 297 -12.73 5.96 7.51
CA PHE A 297 -14.14 6.32 7.34
C PHE A 297 -14.94 5.23 6.63
N ILE A 298 -14.37 4.67 5.57
CA ILE A 298 -15.00 3.56 4.82
C ILE A 298 -15.15 2.34 5.73
N ALA A 299 -14.06 1.92 6.39
CA ALA A 299 -14.08 0.76 7.28
C ALA A 299 -15.07 0.93 8.43
N ALA A 300 -15.09 2.10 9.07
CA ALA A 300 -15.98 2.45 10.17
C ALA A 300 -17.46 2.40 9.76
N THR A 301 -17.77 2.88 8.54
CA THR A 301 -19.11 2.82 7.96
C THR A 301 -19.53 1.37 7.73
N MET A 302 -18.65 0.53 7.19
CA MET A 302 -18.93 -0.88 6.92
C MET A 302 -19.16 -1.70 8.19
N VAL A 303 -18.47 -1.39 9.31
CA VAL A 303 -18.69 -2.08 10.60
C VAL A 303 -19.78 -1.45 11.47
N GLY A 304 -20.25 -0.24 11.13
CA GLY A 304 -21.17 0.54 11.94
C GLY A 304 -20.62 0.87 13.33
N GLU A 305 -19.45 1.55 13.37
CA GLU A 305 -18.77 2.02 14.58
C GLU A 305 -18.32 3.47 14.41
N ASN A 306 -18.10 4.19 15.52
CA ASN A 306 -17.57 5.54 15.47
C ASN A 306 -16.16 5.57 14.83
N TRP A 307 -16.00 6.35 13.76
CA TRP A 307 -14.77 6.45 12.99
C TRP A 307 -13.55 6.84 13.83
N PHE A 308 -13.72 7.69 14.85
CA PHE A 308 -12.62 8.16 15.69
C PHE A 308 -12.05 7.03 16.56
N LYS A 309 -12.92 6.15 17.07
CA LYS A 309 -12.48 4.93 17.78
C LYS A 309 -11.73 3.96 16.87
N VAL A 310 -12.19 3.83 15.62
CA VAL A 310 -11.52 3.01 14.59
C VAL A 310 -10.16 3.65 14.26
N ALA A 311 -10.09 4.98 14.09
CA ALA A 311 -8.86 5.71 13.78
C ALA A 311 -7.79 5.53 14.86
N ILE A 312 -8.14 5.71 16.14
CA ILE A 312 -7.19 5.49 17.25
C ILE A 312 -6.68 4.04 17.23
N SER A 313 -7.58 3.07 17.03
CA SER A 313 -7.20 1.65 16.97
C SER A 313 -6.32 1.36 15.74
N ALA A 314 -6.58 2.03 14.61
CA ALA A 314 -5.80 1.92 13.38
C ALA A 314 -4.40 2.54 13.52
N MET A 315 -4.29 3.72 14.13
CA MET A 315 -3.00 4.36 14.41
C MET A 315 -2.17 3.53 15.38
N THR A 316 -2.81 2.95 16.41
CA THR A 316 -2.14 2.07 17.37
C THR A 316 -1.63 0.79 16.69
N LEU A 317 -2.49 0.13 15.91
CA LEU A 317 -2.12 -1.08 15.17
C LEU A 317 -1.09 -0.81 14.07
N GLY A 318 -1.17 0.36 13.45
CA GLY A 318 -0.32 0.84 12.37
C GLY A 318 0.93 1.58 12.85
N LEU A 319 1.30 1.52 14.14
CA LEU A 319 2.49 2.18 14.69
C LEU A 319 3.76 1.93 13.84
N GLY A 320 3.91 0.71 13.32
CA GLY A 320 4.99 0.35 12.41
C GLY A 320 5.08 1.24 11.15
N LEU A 321 3.95 1.73 10.62
CA LEU A 321 3.95 2.63 9.47
C LEU A 321 4.63 3.96 9.78
N TYR A 322 4.56 4.46 11.00
CA TYR A 322 5.16 5.74 11.36
C TYR A 322 6.67 5.62 11.64
N ILE A 323 7.11 4.45 12.11
CA ILE A 323 8.50 4.21 12.52
C ILE A 323 9.36 3.76 11.35
N VAL A 324 8.86 2.88 10.48
CA VAL A 324 9.64 2.30 9.37
C VAL A 324 10.24 3.37 8.44
N PRO A 325 9.53 4.44 8.03
CA PRO A 325 10.12 5.50 7.20
C PRO A 325 11.27 6.24 7.88
N LEU A 326 11.18 6.46 9.19
CA LEU A 326 12.26 7.08 9.96
C LEU A 326 13.47 6.15 10.05
N ALA A 327 13.23 4.84 10.18
CA ALA A 327 14.28 3.84 10.15
C ALA A 327 14.95 3.78 8.77
N MET A 328 14.22 3.91 7.66
CA MET A 328 14.78 3.97 6.30
C MET A 328 15.71 5.17 6.11
N VAL A 329 15.41 6.31 6.75
CA VAL A 329 16.29 7.49 6.73
C VAL A 329 17.52 7.27 7.60
N ARG A 330 17.35 6.68 8.79
CA ARG A 330 18.48 6.44 9.72
C ARG A 330 19.45 5.37 9.22
N HIS A 331 18.90 4.33 8.59
CA HIS A 331 19.58 3.12 8.15
C HIS A 331 19.32 2.91 6.65
N SER A 332 20.13 3.55 5.83
CA SER A 332 20.07 3.43 4.37
C SER A 332 20.26 1.98 3.88
N SER A 333 20.86 1.10 4.69
CA SER A 333 20.96 -0.33 4.41
C SER A 333 19.61 -1.00 4.21
N LEU A 334 18.53 -0.53 4.85
CA LEU A 334 17.17 -1.10 4.72
C LEU A 334 16.60 -1.01 3.31
N ILE A 335 17.02 0.00 2.55
CA ILE A 335 16.55 0.27 1.18
C ILE A 335 17.58 -0.13 0.13
N GLN A 336 18.76 -0.63 0.54
CA GLN A 336 19.87 -1.03 -0.33
C GLN A 336 20.07 -2.56 -0.30
N LEU A 337 18.96 -3.30 -0.41
CA LEU A 337 18.96 -4.76 -0.39
C LEU A 337 19.77 -5.38 -1.53
N ASP A 338 19.92 -4.64 -2.63
CA ASP A 338 20.72 -5.00 -3.81
C ASP A 338 22.24 -4.93 -3.56
N LYS A 339 22.69 -3.98 -2.71
CA LYS A 339 24.12 -3.75 -2.44
C LYS A 339 24.60 -4.45 -1.17
N PHE A 340 23.80 -4.41 -0.11
CA PHE A 340 24.19 -4.89 1.23
C PHE A 340 23.13 -5.83 1.81
N PRO A 341 22.88 -7.01 1.21
CA PRO A 341 21.76 -7.87 1.58
C PRO A 341 21.85 -8.36 3.03
N ILE A 342 23.05 -8.73 3.49
CA ILE A 342 23.25 -9.25 4.85
C ILE A 342 22.98 -8.16 5.90
N GLU A 343 23.54 -6.96 5.69
CA GLU A 343 23.35 -5.84 6.61
C GLU A 343 21.90 -5.36 6.63
N ALA A 344 21.25 -5.31 5.46
CA ALA A 344 19.83 -5.00 5.35
C ALA A 344 18.98 -5.99 6.16
N ILE A 345 19.24 -7.30 6.01
CA ILE A 345 18.51 -8.35 6.75
C ILE A 345 18.75 -8.22 8.26
N ILE A 346 20.00 -8.03 8.70
CA ILE A 346 20.31 -7.86 10.14
C ILE A 346 19.58 -6.64 10.70
N THR A 347 19.65 -5.51 10.02
CA THR A 347 18.97 -4.26 10.43
C THR A 347 17.46 -4.47 10.46
N GLY A 348 16.91 -5.14 9.45
CA GLY A 348 15.49 -5.50 9.39
C GLY A 348 15.06 -6.39 10.55
N LEU A 349 15.86 -7.41 10.90
CA LEU A 349 15.59 -8.28 12.05
C LEU A 349 15.66 -7.51 13.37
N GLN A 350 16.64 -6.63 13.55
CA GLN A 350 16.74 -5.77 14.74
C GLN A 350 15.51 -4.87 14.89
N LEU A 351 15.04 -4.27 13.80
CA LEU A 351 13.82 -3.46 13.80
C LEU A 351 12.58 -4.31 14.04
N ALA A 352 12.47 -5.48 13.42
CA ALA A 352 11.38 -6.42 13.66
C ALA A 352 11.30 -6.83 15.13
N LEU A 353 12.45 -7.04 15.78
CA LEU A 353 12.55 -7.29 17.21
C LEU A 353 12.14 -6.07 18.04
N GLY A 354 12.61 -4.86 17.70
CA GLY A 354 12.19 -3.63 18.37
C GLY A 354 10.68 -3.39 18.28
N LEU A 355 10.10 -3.65 17.11
CA LEU A 355 8.67 -3.50 16.83
C LEU A 355 7.82 -4.54 17.59
N LEU A 356 8.36 -5.70 17.95
CA LEU A 356 7.68 -6.66 18.82
C LEU A 356 7.41 -6.09 20.22
N PHE A 357 8.35 -5.31 20.76
CA PHE A 357 8.24 -4.73 22.10
C PHE A 357 7.39 -3.46 22.17
N LEU A 358 7.06 -2.87 21.00
CA LEU A 358 6.22 -1.68 20.89
C LEU A 358 4.72 -2.01 20.81
N GLY A 359 4.38 -3.25 20.42
CA GLY A 359 3.00 -3.70 20.22
C GLY A 359 2.26 -3.99 21.52
#